data_AF-A0A522JBZ1-F1
#
_entry.id   AF-A0A522JBZ1-F1
#
_cell.length_a   1.000
_cell.length_b   1.000
_cell.length_c   1.000
_cell.angle_alpha   90.00
_cell.angle_beta   90.00
_cell.angle_gamma   90.00
#
_symmetry.space_group_name_H-M   'P 1'
#
loop_
_entity.id
_entity.type
_entity.pdbx_description
1 polymer ?
#
loop_
_entity_poly.entity_id
_entity_poly.type
_entity_poly.pdbx_seq_one_letter_code
_entity_poly.pdbx_strand_id
1 'polypeptide(L)'
;MIGTYKPHAQAYLKAAQWLGLEPSEILMVACHHFDLNAARACGFRTAFVRRPSEWGPEGPPDPIPHPDSDIVVDDFPTLANRLAHSG
;
A
#
# COMPACT_ATOMS: atom_id res chain seq x y z
N MET A 1 1.89 -11.66 -18.00
CA MET A 1 1.03 -11.83 -16.81
C MET A 1 1.82 -12.59 -15.74
N ILE A 2 1.71 -12.25 -14.45
CA ILE A 2 2.53 -12.83 -13.36
C ILE A 2 2.10 -14.26 -13.00
N GLY A 3 0.82 -14.62 -13.16
CA GLY A 3 0.27 -15.91 -12.76
C GLY A 3 0.08 -16.08 -11.24
N THR A 4 0.23 -15.00 -10.48
CA THR A 4 0.14 -14.98 -9.02
C THR A 4 -0.70 -13.79 -8.56
N TYR A 5 -1.52 -13.98 -7.54
CA TYR A 5 -2.33 -12.95 -6.92
C TYR A 5 -1.76 -12.53 -5.56
N LYS A 6 -2.06 -11.29 -5.16
CA LYS A 6 -1.86 -10.82 -3.79
C LYS A 6 -2.70 -11.68 -2.84
N PRO A 7 -2.25 -11.97 -1.61
CA PRO A 7 -1.07 -11.44 -0.93
C PRO A 7 0.23 -12.23 -1.15
N HIS A 8 0.32 -13.12 -2.15
CA HIS A 8 1.55 -13.89 -2.36
C HIS A 8 2.74 -12.96 -2.70
N ALA A 9 3.85 -13.13 -1.99
CA ALA A 9 5.08 -12.32 -2.11
C ALA A 9 5.55 -12.12 -3.55
N GLN A 10 5.40 -13.15 -4.40
CA GLN A 10 5.80 -13.10 -5.81
C GLN A 10 5.08 -11.99 -6.61
N ALA A 11 3.87 -11.60 -6.24
CA ALA A 11 3.17 -10.48 -6.88
C ALA A 11 3.92 -9.14 -6.67
N TYR A 12 4.50 -8.93 -5.48
CA TYR A 12 5.24 -7.72 -5.12
C TYR A 12 6.68 -7.78 -5.65
N LEU A 13 7.40 -8.87 -5.35
CA LEU A 13 8.81 -9.02 -5.76
C LEU A 13 8.98 -8.98 -7.29
N LYS A 14 8.02 -9.49 -8.05
CA LYS A 14 8.06 -9.42 -9.51
C LYS A 14 7.76 -8.01 -10.03
N ALA A 15 6.93 -7.23 -9.34
CA ALA A 15 6.75 -5.81 -9.65
C ALA A 15 8.06 -5.04 -9.43
N ALA A 16 8.76 -5.28 -8.31
CA ALA A 16 10.08 -4.68 -8.05
C ALA A 16 11.10 -5.07 -9.13
N GLN A 17 11.16 -6.35 -9.48
CA GLN A 17 12.02 -6.85 -10.56
C GLN A 17 11.74 -6.15 -11.90
N TRP A 18 10.47 -5.96 -12.26
CA TRP A 18 10.09 -5.31 -13.52
C TRP A 18 10.39 -3.81 -13.56
N LEU A 19 10.29 -3.15 -12.40
CA LEU A 19 10.67 -1.75 -12.27
C LEU A 19 12.19 -1.55 -12.21
N GLY A 20 12.95 -2.61 -11.93
CA GLY A 20 14.40 -2.53 -11.75
C GLY A 20 14.79 -1.75 -10.49
N LEU A 21 13.95 -1.81 -9.46
CA LEU A 21 14.12 -1.12 -8.18
C LEU A 21 14.23 -2.12 -7.04
N GLU A 22 14.95 -1.76 -5.99
CA GLU A 22 14.90 -2.48 -4.72
C GLU A 22 13.52 -2.30 -4.07
N PRO A 23 12.98 -3.31 -3.37
CA PRO A 23 11.70 -3.19 -2.69
C PRO A 23 11.56 -1.93 -1.82
N SER A 24 12.63 -1.54 -1.12
CA SER A 24 12.66 -0.36 -0.25
C SER A 24 12.50 0.99 -0.99
N GLU A 25 12.71 1.00 -2.30
CA GLU A 25 12.53 2.17 -3.16
C GLU A 25 11.08 2.32 -3.65
N ILE A 26 10.23 1.33 -3.37
CA ILE A 26 8.86 1.28 -3.87
C ILE A 26 7.87 1.55 -2.74
N LEU A 27 6.95 2.49 -2.99
CA LEU A 27 5.83 2.77 -2.11
C LEU A 27 4.57 2.04 -2.58
N MET A 28 4.11 1.06 -1.80
CA MET A 28 2.80 0.45 -1.99
C MET A 28 1.71 1.36 -1.43
N VAL A 29 0.71 1.70 -2.25
CA VAL A 29 -0.43 2.54 -1.84
C VAL A 29 -1.70 1.71 -1.91
N ALA A 30 -2.41 1.54 -0.79
CA ALA A 30 -3.66 0.76 -0.74
C ALA A 30 -4.60 1.21 0.39
N CYS A 31 -5.85 0.77 0.33
CA CYS A 31 -6.85 0.90 1.40
C CYS A 31 -7.09 -0.41 2.18
N HIS A 32 -6.33 -1.47 1.87
CA HIS A 32 -6.50 -2.80 2.45
C HIS A 32 -5.25 -3.25 3.22
N HIS A 33 -5.40 -3.64 4.49
CA HIS A 33 -4.25 -4.02 5.33
C HIS A 33 -3.52 -5.27 4.87
N PHE A 34 -4.25 -6.29 4.40
CA PHE A 34 -3.61 -7.53 3.92
C PHE A 34 -2.60 -7.23 2.80
N ASP A 35 -2.89 -6.22 1.99
CA ASP A 35 -2.09 -5.84 0.84
C ASP A 35 -0.83 -5.08 1.28
N LEU A 36 -0.99 -4.11 2.18
CA LEU A 36 0.13 -3.37 2.76
C LEU A 36 1.04 -4.26 3.61
N ASN A 37 0.49 -5.18 4.38
CA ASN A 37 1.26 -6.12 5.20
C ASN A 37 2.12 -7.05 4.34
N ALA A 38 1.56 -7.59 3.25
CA ALA A 38 2.31 -8.44 2.35
C ALA A 38 3.39 -7.67 1.58
N ALA A 39 3.11 -6.44 1.14
CA ALA A 39 4.10 -5.57 0.51
C ALA A 39 5.25 -5.23 1.47
N ARG A 40 4.93 -4.84 2.71
CA ARG A 40 5.91 -4.54 3.77
C ARG A 40 6.78 -5.74 4.12
N ALA A 41 6.19 -6.94 4.19
CA ALA A 41 6.95 -8.18 4.39
C ALA A 41 7.94 -8.47 3.24
N CYS A 42 7.70 -7.92 2.05
CA CYS A 42 8.61 -7.97 0.91
C CYS A 42 9.63 -6.81 0.88
N GLY A 43 9.60 -5.90 1.87
CA GLY A 43 10.51 -4.75 1.97
C GLY A 43 10.00 -3.45 1.36
N PHE A 44 8.73 -3.39 0.94
CA PHE A 44 8.15 -2.17 0.38
C PHE A 44 7.86 -1.15 1.47
N ARG A 45 7.97 0.14 1.13
CA ARG A 45 7.33 1.21 1.90
C ARG A 45 5.81 1.14 1.70
N THR A 46 5.04 1.67 2.64
CA THR A 46 3.57 1.54 2.64
C THR A 46 2.85 2.84 2.93
N ALA A 47 1.81 3.13 2.15
CA ALA A 47 0.88 4.22 2.37
C ALA A 47 -0.57 3.70 2.41
N PHE A 48 -1.22 3.90 3.53
CA PHE A 48 -2.65 3.65 3.68
C PHE A 48 -3.45 4.89 3.28
N VAL A 49 -4.39 4.73 2.34
CA VAL A 49 -5.33 5.77 1.93
C VAL A 49 -6.74 5.33 2.28
N ARG A 50 -7.44 6.10 3.12
CA ARG A 50 -8.79 5.73 3.56
C ARG A 50 -9.78 5.68 2.40
N ARG A 51 -10.65 4.66 2.43
CA ARG A 51 -11.79 4.51 1.51
C ARG A 51 -13.06 4.12 2.28
N PRO A 52 -13.62 5.01 3.11
CA PRO A 52 -14.74 4.66 4.00
C PRO A 52 -16.01 4.24 3.25
N SER A 53 -16.17 4.67 1.98
CA SER A 53 -17.34 4.36 1.16
C SER A 53 -17.15 3.17 0.21
N GLU A 54 -15.99 2.49 0.23
CA GLU A 54 -15.70 1.36 -0.68
C GLU A 54 -16.74 0.23 -0.55
N TRP A 55 -17.20 -0.01 0.67
CA TRP A 55 -18.16 -1.06 1.01
C TRP A 55 -19.57 -0.50 1.25
N GLY A 56 -19.83 0.74 0.83
CA GLY A 56 -21.10 1.41 1.07
C GLY A 56 -21.37 1.66 2.57
N PRO A 57 -22.64 1.61 3.02
CA PRO A 57 -23.03 1.94 4.39
C PRO A 57 -22.40 1.05 5.47
N GLU A 58 -22.00 -0.17 5.13
CA GLU A 58 -21.36 -1.10 6.07
C GLU A 58 -19.94 -0.65 6.45
N GLY A 59 -19.30 0.15 5.61
CA GLY A 59 -17.92 0.58 5.79
C GLY A 59 -16.92 -0.56 5.59
N PRO A 60 -15.61 -0.25 5.50
CA PRO A 60 -14.61 -1.28 5.30
C PRO A 60 -14.53 -2.19 6.53
N PRO A 61 -14.27 -3.50 6.31
CA PRO A 61 -14.13 -4.45 7.42
C PRO A 61 -12.96 -4.11 8.34
N ASP A 62 -12.02 -3.30 7.87
CA ASP A 62 -10.77 -2.98 8.56
C ASP A 62 -10.47 -1.45 8.44
N PRO A 63 -11.20 -0.58 9.16
CA PRO A 63 -11.11 0.87 8.99
C PRO A 63 -9.91 1.51 9.69
N ILE A 64 -9.23 0.77 10.56
CA ILE A 64 -8.16 1.28 11.44
C ILE A 64 -6.79 0.92 10.83
N PRO A 65 -6.04 1.88 10.27
CA PRO A 65 -4.73 1.64 9.68
C PRO A 65 -3.77 0.91 10.63
N HIS A 66 -2.98 -0.02 10.08
CA HIS A 66 -1.92 -0.67 10.84
C HIS A 66 -0.87 0.36 11.29
N PRO A 67 -0.43 0.36 12.57
CA PRO A 67 0.51 1.36 13.10
C PRO A 67 1.84 1.42 12.36
N ASP A 68 2.27 0.29 11.78
CA ASP A 68 3.52 0.18 11.01
C ASP A 68 3.43 0.71 9.56
N SER A 69 2.33 1.34 9.16
CA SER A 69 2.25 1.97 7.83
C SER A 69 3.07 3.27 7.83
N ASP A 70 3.95 3.47 6.85
CA ASP A 70 4.82 4.66 6.81
C ASP A 70 4.00 5.95 6.65
N ILE A 71 2.91 5.89 5.89
CA ILE A 71 2.03 7.02 5.62
C ILE A 71 0.58 6.59 5.81
N VAL A 72 -0.21 7.41 6.51
CA VAL A 72 -1.65 7.24 6.66
C VAL A 72 -2.33 8.55 6.30
N VAL A 73 -3.21 8.54 5.31
CA VAL A 73 -3.93 9.73 4.82
C VAL A 73 -5.36 9.40 4.42
N ASP A 74 -6.20 10.43 4.34
CA ASP A 74 -7.62 10.26 4.00
C ASP A 74 -7.89 10.31 2.49
N ASP A 75 -6.96 10.85 1.70
CA ASP A 75 -7.11 11.00 0.25
C ASP A 75 -5.77 11.13 -0.49
N PHE A 76 -5.83 11.09 -1.83
CA PHE A 76 -4.65 11.20 -2.70
C PHE A 76 -4.03 12.61 -2.75
N PRO A 77 -4.78 13.72 -2.74
CA PRO A 77 -4.18 15.05 -2.62
C PRO A 77 -3.29 15.18 -1.37
N THR A 78 -3.75 14.66 -0.23
CA THR A 78 -2.96 14.65 1.01
C THR A 78 -1.73 13.75 0.89
N LEU A 79 -1.85 12.59 0.24
CA LEU A 79 -0.70 11.73 -0.06
C LEU A 79 0.34 12.47 -0.91
N ALA A 80 -0.08 13.11 -1.99
CA ALA A 80 0.80 13.85 -2.89
C ALA A 80 1.53 14.97 -2.14
N ASN A 81 0.81 15.72 -1.31
CA ASN A 81 1.40 16.76 -0.46
C ASN A 81 2.43 16.17 0.52
N ARG A 82 2.14 15.04 1.17
CA ARG A 82 3.12 14.36 2.04
C ARG A 82 4.39 14.01 1.29
N LEU A 83 4.28 13.41 0.10
CA LEU A 83 5.44 12.99 -0.70
C LEU A 83 6.28 14.18 -1.20
N ALA A 84 5.65 15.30 -1.55
CA ALA A 84 6.34 16.51 -1.99
C ALA A 84 7.20 17.17 -0.89
N HIS A 85 6.89 16.92 0.39
CA HIS A 85 7.56 17.54 1.54
C HIS A 85 8.39 16.53 2.36
N SER A 86 8.60 15.31 1.86
CA SER A 86 9.35 14.25 2.56
C SER A 86 10.87 14.29 2.29
N GLY A 87 11.43 15.49 2.09
CA GLY A 87 12.86 15.71 1.84
C GLY A 87 13.72 15.55 3.09
#